data_AF-A0A2V7V703-F1
#
_entry.id   AF-A0A2V7V703-F1
#
_cell.length_a   1.000
_cell.length_b   1.000
_cell.length_c   1.000
_cell.angle_alpha   90.00
_cell.angle_beta   90.00
_cell.angle_gamma   90.00
#
_symmetry.space_group_name_H-M   'P 1'
#
loop_
_entity.id
_entity.type
_entity.pdbx_description
1 polymer ?
#
loop_
_entity_poly.entity_id
_entity_poly.type
_entity_poly.pdbx_seq_one_letter_code
_entity_poly.pdbx_strand_id
1 'polypeptide(L)'
;DSIVTMGGTDATVTISSVFIRQADGNALKAILPAPANVTARLTVPAPLQRDGDLDSDVVFHEYGHGLTWRMVGRMSGPMSGAIGEGMSDTLAIIMNDDDVVGEYAFDEANGIRSAPYDDYPRTYGDVAGTEVHFDGEVYGAIGWLLYQKYLQRGLTKDDVLDDIVDGMNFTPARPSFEDMRDGILQSVALRSPSHECLVWDAFAHYGVGVGARGRTFFGRVFVRESFVLPPECSAP
;
A
#
# COMPACT_ATOMS: atom_id res chain seq x y z
N ASP A 1 -35.14 -17.34 -11.93
CA ASP A 1 -34.86 -18.31 -10.84
C ASP A 1 -34.18 -17.60 -9.69
N SER A 2 -34.65 -17.80 -8.46
CA SER A 2 -33.98 -17.31 -7.25
C SER A 2 -32.72 -18.14 -6.98
N ILE A 3 -31.65 -17.49 -6.50
CA ILE A 3 -30.45 -18.18 -6.03
C ILE A 3 -30.83 -19.06 -4.84
N VAL A 4 -30.50 -20.35 -4.91
CA VAL A 4 -30.64 -21.28 -3.78
C VAL A 4 -29.34 -21.21 -2.98
N THR A 5 -29.43 -20.90 -1.70
CA THR A 5 -28.28 -21.02 -0.79
C THR A 5 -27.98 -22.50 -0.58
N MET A 6 -26.74 -22.92 -0.84
CA MET A 6 -26.30 -24.24 -0.44
C MET A 6 -26.29 -24.36 1.07
N GLY A 7 -27.00 -25.35 1.58
CA GLY A 7 -26.97 -25.73 2.98
C GLY A 7 -25.96 -26.85 3.25
N GLY A 8 -25.51 -26.92 4.50
CA GLY A 8 -24.66 -27.97 5.04
C GLY A 8 -24.08 -27.51 6.38
N THR A 9 -23.99 -28.41 7.35
CA THR A 9 -23.43 -28.10 8.70
C THR A 9 -22.08 -28.78 8.93
N ASP A 10 -21.61 -29.57 7.97
CA ASP A 10 -20.36 -30.30 8.07
C ASP A 10 -19.20 -29.43 7.57
N ALA A 11 -18.46 -28.84 8.50
CA ALA A 11 -17.31 -27.99 8.21
C ALA A 11 -16.12 -28.74 7.58
N THR A 12 -16.18 -30.07 7.49
CA THR A 12 -15.12 -30.87 6.84
C THR A 12 -15.30 -31.00 5.33
N VAL A 13 -16.46 -30.61 4.79
CA VAL A 13 -16.72 -30.60 3.34
C VAL A 13 -16.12 -29.33 2.71
N THR A 14 -14.95 -29.46 2.10
CA THR A 14 -14.22 -28.37 1.43
C THR A 14 -14.30 -28.39 -0.10
N ILE A 15 -15.07 -29.33 -0.66
CA ILE A 15 -15.18 -29.51 -2.11
C ILE A 15 -15.90 -28.29 -2.70
N SER A 16 -15.25 -27.59 -3.63
CA SER A 16 -15.85 -26.46 -4.33
C SER A 16 -17.10 -26.89 -5.08
N SER A 17 -18.17 -26.11 -4.96
CA SER A 17 -19.43 -26.33 -5.69
C SER A 17 -19.71 -25.18 -6.65
N VAL A 18 -20.39 -25.49 -7.75
CA VAL A 18 -20.78 -24.52 -8.79
C VAL A 18 -22.28 -24.62 -9.01
N PHE A 19 -22.95 -23.47 -9.04
CA PHE A 19 -24.38 -23.36 -9.34
C PHE A 19 -24.60 -22.87 -10.76
N ILE A 20 -25.61 -23.43 -11.39
CA ILE A 20 -26.22 -22.89 -12.61
C ILE A 20 -27.70 -22.64 -12.33
N ARG A 21 -28.33 -21.73 -13.08
CA ARG A 21 -29.77 -21.51 -12.95
C ARG A 21 -30.53 -22.77 -13.40
N GLN A 22 -31.71 -23.00 -12.84
CA GLN A 22 -32.52 -24.16 -13.21
C GLN A 22 -32.91 -24.12 -14.68
N ALA A 23 -33.22 -22.95 -15.21
CA ALA A 23 -33.44 -22.73 -16.65
C ALA A 23 -32.24 -23.18 -17.50
N ASP A 24 -31.02 -22.79 -17.12
CA ASP A 24 -29.78 -23.15 -17.84
C ASP A 24 -29.51 -24.66 -17.75
N GLY A 25 -29.73 -25.26 -16.59
CA GLY A 25 -29.61 -26.71 -16.40
C GLY A 25 -30.61 -27.52 -17.23
N ASN A 26 -31.84 -27.03 -17.37
CA ASN A 26 -32.85 -27.64 -18.23
C ASN A 26 -32.49 -27.50 -19.73
N ALA A 27 -31.97 -26.34 -20.12
CA ALA A 27 -31.47 -26.13 -21.49
C ALA A 27 -30.30 -27.07 -21.81
N LEU A 28 -29.34 -27.22 -20.90
CA LEU A 28 -28.24 -28.19 -21.04
C LEU A 28 -28.77 -29.61 -21.18
N LYS A 29 -29.68 -30.06 -20.31
CA LYS A 29 -30.29 -31.40 -20.41
C LYS A 29 -30.96 -31.65 -21.76
N ALA A 30 -31.62 -30.65 -22.34
CA ALA A 30 -32.33 -30.79 -23.61
C ALA A 30 -31.38 -30.96 -24.82
N ILE A 31 -30.14 -30.45 -24.73
CA ILE A 31 -29.15 -30.52 -25.81
C ILE A 31 -28.14 -31.66 -25.65
N LEU A 32 -28.18 -32.41 -24.54
CA LEU A 32 -27.31 -33.57 -24.31
C LEU A 32 -27.88 -34.81 -25.02
N PRO A 33 -27.24 -35.34 -26.08
CA PRO A 33 -27.68 -36.59 -26.69
C PRO A 33 -27.33 -37.79 -25.78
N ALA A 34 -28.23 -38.77 -25.69
CA ALA A 34 -27.94 -40.05 -25.07
C ALA A 34 -27.30 -41.02 -26.10
N PRO A 35 -26.23 -41.78 -25.77
CA PRO A 35 -25.31 -41.63 -24.64
C PRO A 35 -24.02 -40.90 -25.09
N ALA A 36 -23.83 -39.65 -24.65
CA ALA A 36 -22.59 -38.91 -24.88
C ALA A 36 -21.96 -38.44 -23.56
N ASN A 37 -20.64 -38.59 -23.44
CA ASN A 37 -19.85 -37.94 -22.40
C ASN A 37 -19.75 -36.45 -22.75
N VAL A 38 -20.13 -35.57 -21.82
CA VAL A 38 -20.01 -34.12 -22.01
C VAL A 38 -19.08 -33.51 -20.99
N THR A 39 -18.12 -32.74 -21.50
CA THR A 39 -17.15 -32.01 -20.70
C THR A 39 -17.64 -30.59 -20.51
N ALA A 40 -17.92 -30.19 -19.27
CA ALA A 40 -18.04 -28.79 -18.91
C ALA A 40 -16.65 -28.25 -18.57
N ARG A 41 -16.31 -27.06 -19.09
CA ARG A 41 -15.11 -26.32 -18.68
C ARG A 41 -15.56 -25.00 -18.07
N LEU A 42 -15.09 -24.73 -16.85
CA LEU A 42 -15.13 -23.38 -16.32
C LEU A 42 -14.04 -22.60 -17.04
N THR A 43 -14.40 -21.87 -18.09
CA THR A 43 -13.56 -20.79 -18.60
C THR A 43 -13.81 -19.60 -17.69
N VAL A 44 -12.79 -19.22 -16.93
CA VAL A 44 -12.68 -17.83 -16.46
C VAL A 44 -12.84 -16.99 -17.73
N PRO A 45 -13.75 -15.99 -17.77
CA PRO A 45 -13.72 -15.01 -18.86
C PRO A 45 -12.26 -14.62 -19.06
N ALA A 46 -11.78 -14.55 -20.31
CA ALA A 46 -10.44 -14.00 -20.52
C ALA A 46 -10.40 -12.71 -19.70
N PRO A 47 -9.50 -12.58 -18.70
CA PRO A 47 -9.43 -11.34 -17.96
C PRO A 47 -9.34 -10.24 -19.01
N LEU A 48 -10.07 -9.14 -18.83
CA LEU A 48 -9.72 -7.94 -19.57
C LEU A 48 -8.21 -7.79 -19.36
N GLN A 49 -7.41 -8.02 -20.40
CA GLN A 49 -5.97 -7.86 -20.31
C GLN A 49 -5.74 -6.36 -20.27
N ARG A 50 -5.92 -5.80 -19.08
CA ARG A 50 -5.61 -4.41 -18.79
C ARG A 50 -4.10 -4.35 -18.70
N ASP A 51 -3.53 -3.60 -19.62
CA ASP A 51 -2.10 -3.39 -19.67
C ASP A 51 -1.70 -2.52 -18.48
N GLY A 52 -0.82 -3.02 -17.63
CA GLY A 52 -0.31 -2.29 -16.47
C GLY A 52 0.45 -1.02 -16.87
N ASP A 53 0.98 -0.96 -18.11
CA ASP A 53 1.62 0.24 -18.65
C ASP A 53 0.62 1.40 -18.89
N LEU A 54 -0.70 1.11 -18.83
CA LEU A 54 -1.77 2.11 -18.89
C LEU A 54 -2.31 2.48 -17.51
N ASP A 55 -1.76 1.90 -16.45
CA ASP A 55 -2.07 2.22 -15.06
C ASP A 55 -0.99 3.16 -14.52
N SER A 56 -1.36 4.41 -14.26
CA SER A 56 -0.41 5.41 -13.75
C SER A 56 0.15 5.05 -12.39
N ASP A 57 -0.56 4.27 -11.56
CA ASP A 57 -0.06 3.86 -10.26
C ASP A 57 1.16 2.97 -10.44
N VAL A 58 1.06 1.99 -11.34
CA VAL A 58 2.15 1.06 -11.65
C VAL A 58 3.35 1.82 -12.22
N VAL A 59 3.13 2.75 -13.16
CA VAL A 59 4.22 3.51 -13.78
C VAL A 59 4.98 4.36 -12.75
N PHE A 60 4.28 5.08 -11.87
CA PHE A 60 4.92 5.89 -10.85
C PHE A 60 5.55 5.04 -9.74
N HIS A 61 4.94 3.91 -9.37
CA HIS A 61 5.48 2.97 -8.41
C HIS A 61 6.85 2.44 -8.86
N GLU A 62 6.94 1.96 -10.10
CA GLU A 62 8.20 1.45 -10.65
C GLU A 62 9.27 2.56 -10.77
N TYR A 63 8.86 3.79 -11.09
CA TYR A 63 9.77 4.94 -11.06
C TYR A 63 10.29 5.24 -9.64
N GLY A 64 9.44 5.10 -8.64
CA GLY A 64 9.78 5.28 -7.23
C GLY A 64 10.88 4.33 -6.74
N HIS A 65 10.93 3.11 -7.27
CA HIS A 65 12.05 2.20 -7.00
C HIS A 65 13.36 2.79 -7.53
N GLY A 66 13.36 3.27 -8.78
CA GLY A 66 14.53 3.91 -9.38
C GLY A 66 15.01 5.12 -8.58
N LEU A 67 14.07 5.96 -8.11
CA LEU A 67 14.37 7.14 -7.30
C LEU A 67 15.01 6.77 -5.97
N THR A 68 14.37 5.91 -5.18
CA THR A 68 14.84 5.55 -3.82
C THR A 68 16.19 4.82 -3.85
N TRP A 69 16.38 3.91 -4.81
CA TRP A 69 17.67 3.23 -5.00
C TRP A 69 18.79 4.19 -5.37
N ARG A 70 18.49 5.31 -6.05
CA ARG A 70 19.47 6.28 -6.48
C ARG A 70 19.79 7.34 -5.42
N MET A 71 18.77 7.84 -4.74
CA MET A 71 18.90 8.90 -3.73
C MET A 71 19.43 8.36 -2.40
N VAL A 72 18.85 7.27 -1.90
CA VAL A 72 19.14 6.73 -0.56
C VAL A 72 20.16 5.58 -0.65
N GLY A 73 19.88 4.61 -1.53
CA GLY A 73 20.72 3.44 -1.75
C GLY A 73 20.58 2.33 -0.70
N ARG A 74 21.00 1.12 -1.10
CA ARG A 74 20.87 -0.13 -0.29
C ARG A 74 19.43 -0.36 0.18
N MET A 75 18.47 -0.20 -0.72
CA MET A 75 17.03 -0.35 -0.45
C MET A 75 16.56 -1.81 -0.38
N SER A 76 17.47 -2.77 -0.27
CA SER A 76 17.11 -4.18 -0.08
C SER A 76 16.99 -4.57 1.40
N GLY A 77 16.24 -5.64 1.65
CA GLY A 77 15.98 -6.18 2.98
C GLY A 77 14.62 -5.75 3.53
N PRO A 78 14.24 -6.27 4.71
CA PRO A 78 12.87 -6.18 5.18
C PRO A 78 12.40 -4.76 5.46
N MET A 79 13.27 -3.88 5.98
CA MET A 79 12.88 -2.52 6.34
C MET A 79 13.10 -1.53 5.20
N SER A 80 14.31 -1.49 4.63
CA SER A 80 14.59 -0.62 3.49
C SER A 80 13.75 -0.97 2.27
N GLY A 81 13.46 -2.26 2.05
CA GLY A 81 12.59 -2.72 0.97
C GLY A 81 11.17 -2.23 1.18
N ALA A 82 10.62 -2.39 2.39
CA ALA A 82 9.30 -1.86 2.72
C ALA A 82 9.19 -0.34 2.52
N ILE A 83 10.22 0.41 2.90
CA ILE A 83 10.29 1.85 2.60
C ILE A 83 10.30 2.09 1.08
N GLY A 84 11.05 1.28 0.32
CA GLY A 84 11.07 1.36 -1.15
C GLY A 84 9.67 1.16 -1.75
N GLU A 85 8.97 0.10 -1.36
CA GLU A 85 7.60 -0.19 -1.79
C GLU A 85 6.63 0.92 -1.41
N GLY A 86 6.64 1.35 -0.15
CA GLY A 86 5.71 2.37 0.34
C GLY A 86 6.01 3.77 -0.16
N MET A 87 7.28 4.12 -0.39
CA MET A 87 7.65 5.40 -1.02
C MET A 87 7.28 5.40 -2.50
N SER A 88 7.40 4.27 -3.19
CA SER A 88 6.89 4.09 -4.55
C SER A 88 5.38 4.32 -4.63
N ASP A 89 4.62 3.72 -3.71
CA ASP A 89 3.19 3.98 -3.59
C ASP A 89 2.91 5.45 -3.24
N THR A 90 3.65 6.03 -2.30
CA THR A 90 3.51 7.46 -1.92
C THR A 90 3.62 8.37 -3.13
N LEU A 91 4.56 8.11 -4.05
CA LEU A 91 4.68 8.90 -5.27
C LEU A 91 3.48 8.68 -6.19
N ALA A 92 3.04 7.44 -6.40
CA ALA A 92 1.88 7.12 -7.23
C ALA A 92 0.61 7.83 -6.75
N ILE A 93 0.26 7.64 -5.47
CA ILE A 93 -0.97 8.18 -4.88
C ILE A 93 -0.96 9.71 -4.84
N ILE A 94 0.18 10.33 -4.56
CA ILE A 94 0.32 11.79 -4.61
C ILE A 94 0.18 12.27 -6.06
N MET A 95 0.81 11.62 -7.04
CA MET A 95 0.73 12.05 -8.44
C MET A 95 -0.70 11.96 -8.99
N ASN A 96 -1.42 10.90 -8.63
CA ASN A 96 -2.77 10.64 -9.12
C ASN A 96 -3.87 11.31 -8.29
N ASP A 97 -3.56 11.81 -7.08
CA ASP A 97 -4.54 12.38 -6.16
C ASP A 97 -5.63 11.36 -5.77
N ASP A 98 -5.21 10.11 -5.58
CA ASP A 98 -6.03 8.94 -5.31
C ASP A 98 -5.32 8.04 -4.29
N ASP A 99 -6.03 7.51 -3.29
CA ASP A 99 -5.47 6.75 -2.19
C ASP A 99 -5.45 5.23 -2.42
N VAL A 100 -5.88 4.81 -3.60
CA VAL A 100 -5.89 3.42 -4.06
C VAL A 100 -4.74 3.19 -5.06
N VAL A 101 -4.26 1.94 -5.14
CA VAL A 101 -3.17 1.54 -6.04
C VAL A 101 -3.59 0.33 -6.86
N GLY A 102 -3.55 0.46 -8.18
CA GLY A 102 -3.67 -0.63 -9.16
C GLY A 102 -5.11 -1.08 -9.43
N GLU A 103 -6.12 -0.31 -9.02
CA GLU A 103 -7.53 -0.63 -9.22
C GLU A 103 -7.89 -0.75 -10.71
N TYR A 104 -7.23 0.04 -11.57
CA TYR A 104 -7.40 -0.10 -13.01
C TYR A 104 -6.83 -1.44 -13.49
N ALA A 105 -5.53 -1.71 -13.33
CA ALA A 105 -4.89 -2.91 -13.88
C ALA A 105 -5.49 -4.21 -13.35
N PHE A 106 -5.95 -4.23 -12.09
CA PHE A 106 -6.46 -5.43 -11.43
C PHE A 106 -7.98 -5.57 -11.47
N ASP A 107 -8.72 -4.56 -11.93
CA ASP A 107 -10.18 -4.53 -11.92
C ASP A 107 -10.78 -4.79 -10.53
N GLU A 108 -10.14 -4.22 -9.51
CA GLU A 108 -10.51 -4.34 -8.11
C GLU A 108 -10.64 -2.94 -7.53
N ALA A 109 -11.85 -2.55 -7.11
CA ALA A 109 -12.14 -1.16 -6.72
C ALA A 109 -11.34 -0.69 -5.49
N ASN A 110 -10.85 -1.62 -4.66
CA ASN A 110 -10.00 -1.31 -3.51
C ASN A 110 -8.49 -1.48 -3.81
N GLY A 111 -8.12 -1.70 -5.08
CA GLY A 111 -6.74 -1.89 -5.49
C GLY A 111 -6.12 -3.20 -4.97
N ILE A 112 -4.78 -3.23 -4.94
CA ILE A 112 -4.00 -4.43 -4.60
C ILE A 112 -3.42 -4.44 -3.19
N ARG A 113 -3.51 -3.32 -2.47
CA ARG A 113 -3.05 -3.20 -1.08
C ARG A 113 -4.11 -3.75 -0.12
N SER A 114 -3.74 -3.97 1.14
CA SER A 114 -4.67 -4.57 2.11
C SER A 114 -5.84 -3.65 2.51
N ALA A 115 -5.69 -2.34 2.28
CA ALA A 115 -6.73 -1.33 2.37
C ALA A 115 -6.30 -0.07 1.57
N PRO A 116 -7.25 0.78 1.14
CA PRO A 116 -6.96 2.15 0.69
C PRO A 116 -6.17 2.93 1.75
N TYR A 117 -5.38 3.92 1.32
CA TYR A 117 -4.47 4.63 2.23
C TYR A 117 -5.16 5.68 3.12
N ASP A 118 -6.38 6.10 2.79
CA ASP A 118 -7.20 6.90 3.70
C ASP A 118 -7.66 6.07 4.91
N ASP A 119 -7.48 6.61 6.12
CA ASP A 119 -7.76 5.92 7.39
C ASP A 119 -7.14 4.49 7.50
N TYR A 120 -5.92 4.30 6.95
CA TYR A 120 -5.26 3.00 6.90
C TYR A 120 -5.02 2.40 8.30
N PRO A 121 -5.32 1.10 8.54
CA PRO A 121 -5.51 0.58 9.90
C PRO A 121 -4.22 0.14 10.62
N ARG A 122 -3.10 -0.04 9.91
CA ARG A 122 -1.85 -0.57 10.50
C ARG A 122 -0.88 0.54 10.87
N THR A 123 -0.05 0.29 11.87
CA THR A 123 1.00 1.21 12.33
C THR A 123 2.37 0.58 12.20
N TYR A 124 3.41 1.33 12.57
CA TYR A 124 4.78 0.86 12.57
C TYR A 124 4.98 -0.39 13.43
N GLY A 125 4.19 -0.54 14.51
CA GLY A 125 4.20 -1.73 15.36
C GLY A 125 3.85 -3.04 14.63
N ASP A 126 3.13 -2.95 13.51
CA ASP A 126 2.72 -4.11 12.70
C ASP A 126 3.76 -4.53 11.65
N VAL A 127 4.87 -3.79 11.51
CA VAL A 127 5.92 -4.10 10.54
C VAL A 127 6.74 -5.29 11.02
N ALA A 128 6.59 -6.43 10.35
CA ALA A 128 7.16 -7.72 10.77
C ALA A 128 8.44 -8.10 10.00
N GLY A 129 8.70 -7.46 8.88
CA GLY A 129 9.80 -7.76 7.96
C GLY A 129 9.60 -9.02 7.14
N THR A 130 8.35 -9.43 6.92
CA THR A 130 8.02 -10.70 6.25
C THR A 130 7.77 -10.56 4.77
N GLU A 131 7.17 -9.45 4.35
CA GLU A 131 6.82 -9.17 2.97
C GLU A 131 6.86 -7.65 2.78
N VAL A 132 7.65 -7.18 1.82
CA VAL A 132 8.01 -5.75 1.73
C VAL A 132 6.86 -4.90 1.23
N HIS A 133 5.97 -5.41 0.37
CA HIS A 133 4.82 -4.62 -0.08
C HIS A 133 3.87 -4.41 1.08
N PHE A 134 3.50 -5.48 1.78
CA PHE A 134 2.61 -5.43 2.94
C PHE A 134 3.18 -4.57 4.05
N ASP A 135 4.45 -4.73 4.42
CA ASP A 135 5.08 -3.85 5.42
C ASP A 135 5.26 -2.40 4.92
N GLY A 136 5.40 -2.22 3.60
CA GLY A 136 5.55 -0.93 2.94
C GLY A 136 4.27 -0.10 2.91
N GLU A 137 3.10 -0.75 2.95
CA GLU A 137 1.81 -0.05 3.03
C GLU A 137 1.75 0.92 4.24
N VAL A 138 2.41 0.60 5.37
CA VAL A 138 2.49 1.53 6.52
C VAL A 138 3.23 2.82 6.14
N TYR A 139 4.25 2.75 5.27
CA TYR A 139 4.96 3.94 4.79
C TYR A 139 4.12 4.70 3.75
N GLY A 140 3.41 3.99 2.87
CA GLY A 140 2.44 4.58 1.94
C GLY A 140 1.37 5.40 2.67
N ALA A 141 0.83 4.85 3.77
CA ALA A 141 -0.13 5.52 4.63
C ALA A 141 0.41 6.80 5.28
N ILE A 142 1.67 6.79 5.73
CA ILE A 142 2.36 8.00 6.22
C ILE A 142 2.44 9.06 5.12
N GLY A 143 2.85 8.66 3.91
CA GLY A 143 2.96 9.54 2.76
C GLY A 143 1.63 10.19 2.38
N TRP A 144 0.56 9.40 2.33
CA TRP A 144 -0.80 9.89 2.06
C TRP A 144 -1.26 10.91 3.10
N LEU A 145 -1.11 10.57 4.39
CA LEU A 145 -1.49 11.48 5.47
C LEU A 145 -0.68 12.78 5.46
N LEU A 146 0.62 12.70 5.15
CA LEU A 146 1.46 13.89 4.99
C LEU A 146 0.95 14.80 3.88
N TYR A 147 0.64 14.22 2.71
CA TYR A 147 0.07 14.96 1.59
C TYR A 147 -1.25 15.65 1.96
N GLN A 148 -2.17 14.93 2.60
CA GLN A 148 -3.43 15.52 3.07
C GLN A 148 -3.20 16.71 4.03
N LYS A 149 -2.27 16.58 4.98
CA LYS A 149 -1.94 17.65 5.93
C LYS A 149 -1.36 18.89 5.23
N TYR A 150 -0.55 18.68 4.19
CA TYR A 150 -0.03 19.78 3.37
C TYR A 150 -1.18 20.51 2.67
N LEU A 151 -2.07 19.78 1.98
CA LEU A 151 -3.23 20.37 1.32
C LEU A 151 -4.15 21.12 2.29
N GLN A 152 -4.43 20.55 3.46
CA GLN A 152 -5.23 21.19 4.52
C GLN A 152 -4.60 22.51 5.00
N ARG A 153 -3.27 22.63 4.91
CA ARG A 153 -2.54 23.85 5.27
C ARG A 153 -2.47 24.88 4.13
N GLY A 154 -3.03 24.57 2.97
CA GLY A 154 -2.99 25.39 1.76
C GLY A 154 -1.68 25.25 0.97
N LEU A 155 -0.90 24.21 1.25
CA LEU A 155 0.29 23.85 0.47
C LEU A 155 -0.12 22.98 -0.72
N THR A 156 0.82 22.81 -1.65
CA THR A 156 0.62 22.12 -2.92
C THR A 156 1.22 20.72 -2.91
N LYS A 157 0.87 19.95 -3.94
CA LYS A 157 1.52 18.68 -4.29
C LYS A 157 3.03 18.84 -4.45
N ASP A 158 3.47 19.92 -5.09
CA ASP A 158 4.89 20.19 -5.32
C ASP A 158 5.61 20.46 -4.00
N ASP A 159 4.97 21.11 -3.02
CA ASP A 159 5.58 21.37 -1.70
C ASP A 159 5.89 20.07 -0.95
N VAL A 160 4.95 19.10 -0.96
CA VAL A 160 5.20 17.80 -0.31
C VAL A 160 6.25 16.98 -1.09
N LEU A 161 6.20 16.99 -2.43
CA LEU A 161 7.16 16.27 -3.26
C LEU A 161 8.58 16.83 -3.08
N ASP A 162 8.74 18.15 -3.02
CA ASP A 162 10.01 18.81 -2.75
C ASP A 162 10.61 18.34 -1.41
N ASP A 163 9.82 18.35 -0.34
CA ASP A 163 10.31 17.99 0.99
C ASP A 163 10.63 16.49 1.11
N ILE A 164 9.78 15.60 0.56
CA ILE A 164 10.02 14.15 0.66
C ILE A 164 11.17 13.68 -0.23
N VAL A 165 11.32 14.26 -1.43
CA VAL A 165 12.39 13.88 -2.36
C VAL A 165 13.73 14.50 -1.93
N ASP A 166 13.76 15.77 -1.52
CA ASP A 166 14.98 16.37 -0.99
C ASP A 166 15.39 15.73 0.34
N GLY A 167 14.42 15.32 1.16
CA GLY A 167 14.66 14.52 2.38
C GLY A 167 15.50 13.27 2.15
N MET A 168 15.37 12.63 0.99
CA MET A 168 16.17 11.44 0.64
C MET A 168 17.67 11.74 0.52
N ASN A 169 18.09 12.98 0.26
CA ASN A 169 19.51 13.37 0.28
C ASN A 169 20.12 13.28 1.69
N PHE A 170 19.29 13.34 2.73
CA PHE A 170 19.68 13.32 4.13
C PHE A 170 19.45 11.96 4.79
N THR A 171 18.74 11.04 4.11
CA THR A 171 18.50 9.69 4.61
C THR A 171 19.73 8.80 4.44
N PRO A 172 20.19 8.08 5.49
CA PRO A 172 21.27 7.13 5.37
C PRO A 172 20.89 5.90 4.54
N ALA A 173 21.88 5.29 3.86
CA ALA A 173 21.67 4.05 3.14
C ALA A 173 21.23 2.90 4.05
N ARG A 174 20.35 2.03 3.54
CA ARG A 174 19.68 0.95 4.29
C ARG A 174 18.86 1.46 5.50
N PRO A 175 17.91 2.39 5.28
CA PRO A 175 17.19 3.08 6.34
C PRO A 175 16.16 2.21 7.07
N SER A 176 15.79 2.68 8.26
CA SER A 176 14.53 2.39 8.97
C SER A 176 13.53 3.53 8.74
N PHE A 177 12.28 3.39 9.19
CA PHE A 177 11.23 4.38 8.89
C PHE A 177 11.56 5.74 9.51
N GLU A 178 12.13 5.74 10.72
CA GLU A 178 12.57 6.95 11.40
C GLU A 178 13.75 7.64 10.70
N ASP A 179 14.58 6.89 9.96
CA ASP A 179 15.69 7.47 9.20
C ASP A 179 15.17 8.27 7.99
N MET A 180 14.07 7.82 7.36
CA MET A 180 13.37 8.59 6.32
C MET A 180 12.73 9.85 6.91
N ARG A 181 12.01 9.72 8.04
CA ARG A 181 11.44 10.86 8.77
C ARG A 181 12.51 11.92 9.05
N ASP A 182 13.63 11.50 9.61
CA ASP A 182 14.70 12.40 10.03
C ASP A 182 15.37 13.08 8.83
N GLY A 183 15.46 12.39 7.68
CA GLY A 183 15.91 12.99 6.42
C GLY A 183 14.97 14.09 5.92
N ILE A 184 13.66 13.83 5.94
CA ILE A 184 12.64 14.84 5.58
C ILE A 184 12.69 16.02 6.55
N LEU A 185 12.76 15.76 7.86
CA LEU A 185 12.90 16.79 8.89
C LEU A 185 14.15 17.66 8.67
N GLN A 186 15.25 17.07 8.21
CA GLN A 186 16.45 17.82 7.87
C GLN A 186 16.24 18.71 6.63
N SER A 187 15.53 18.24 5.60
CA SER A 187 15.20 19.06 4.43
C SER A 187 14.29 20.24 4.81
N VAL A 188 13.20 20.00 5.54
CA VAL A 188 12.26 21.06 5.96
C VAL A 188 12.93 22.07 6.88
N ALA A 189 13.83 21.66 7.78
CA ALA A 189 14.58 22.58 8.63
C ALA A 189 15.46 23.56 7.82
N LEU A 190 15.92 23.16 6.63
CA LEU A 190 16.77 23.99 5.77
C LEU A 190 15.97 24.87 4.80
N ARG A 191 14.79 24.41 4.36
CA ARG A 191 14.04 25.04 3.26
C ARG A 191 12.68 25.60 3.70
N SER A 192 11.97 24.84 4.52
CA SER A 192 10.55 25.06 4.83
C SER A 192 10.24 24.79 6.31
N PRO A 193 10.85 25.50 7.29
CA PRO A 193 10.74 25.13 8.71
C PRO A 193 9.30 25.11 9.23
N SER A 194 8.38 25.83 8.59
CA SER A 194 6.95 25.80 8.91
C SER A 194 6.27 24.44 8.66
N HIS A 195 6.90 23.53 7.92
CA HIS A 195 6.34 22.20 7.60
C HIS A 195 6.71 21.14 8.65
N GLU A 196 7.63 21.44 9.57
CA GLU A 196 8.18 20.48 10.53
C GLU A 196 7.09 19.72 11.31
N CYS A 197 6.08 20.42 11.81
CA CYS A 197 5.01 19.78 12.57
C CYS A 197 4.04 18.96 11.70
N LEU A 198 3.94 19.23 10.39
CA LEU A 198 3.15 18.39 9.48
C LEU A 198 3.82 17.02 9.30
N VAL A 199 5.15 17.03 9.15
CA VAL A 199 5.97 15.81 9.08
C VAL A 199 5.85 15.02 10.38
N TRP A 200 6.06 15.66 11.53
CA TRP A 200 5.91 14.98 12.82
C TRP A 200 4.52 14.39 13.02
N ASP A 201 3.47 15.12 12.69
CA ASP A 201 2.09 14.67 12.86
C ASP A 201 1.78 13.44 11.99
N ALA A 202 2.17 13.44 10.71
CA ALA A 202 1.97 12.29 9.83
C ALA A 202 2.75 11.04 10.28
N PHE A 203 4.04 11.19 10.60
CA PHE A 203 4.85 10.05 11.03
C PHE A 203 4.44 9.53 12.42
N ALA A 204 4.16 10.42 13.38
CA ALA A 204 3.73 10.02 14.72
C ALA A 204 2.35 9.35 14.71
N HIS A 205 1.43 9.76 13.82
CA HIS A 205 0.12 9.12 13.67
C HIS A 205 0.24 7.61 13.40
N TYR A 206 1.21 7.20 12.58
CA TYR A 206 1.47 5.78 12.28
C TYR A 206 2.58 5.17 13.13
N GLY A 207 2.88 5.74 14.29
CA GLY A 207 3.79 5.13 15.27
C GLY A 207 5.28 5.36 15.00
N VAL A 208 5.64 6.31 14.12
CA VAL A 208 7.02 6.72 13.82
C VAL A 208 7.34 8.10 14.45
N GLY A 209 6.82 8.36 15.63
CA GLY A 209 7.04 9.57 16.42
C GLY A 209 8.37 9.57 17.19
N VAL A 210 8.52 10.50 18.13
CA VAL A 210 9.74 10.71 18.91
C VAL A 210 10.11 9.42 19.65
N GLY A 211 11.33 8.93 19.41
CA GLY A 211 11.84 7.70 20.04
C GLY A 211 11.35 6.39 19.41
N ALA A 212 10.56 6.44 18.33
CA ALA A 212 10.32 5.28 17.49
C ALA A 212 11.65 4.72 16.97
N ARG A 213 11.73 3.39 16.83
CA ARG A 213 12.97 2.75 16.39
C ARG A 213 12.73 1.44 15.66
N GLY A 214 13.31 1.34 14.46
CA GLY A 214 13.48 0.12 13.70
C GLY A 214 14.87 -0.48 13.85
N ARG A 215 14.95 -1.80 13.83
CA ARG A 215 16.22 -2.49 13.58
C ARG A 215 15.99 -3.82 12.90
N THR A 216 16.88 -4.16 11.97
CA THR A 216 16.96 -5.50 11.40
C THR A 216 18.18 -6.23 11.98
N PHE A 217 17.96 -7.36 12.63
CA PHE A 217 19.01 -8.20 13.22
C PHE A 217 18.81 -9.66 12.83
N PHE A 218 19.81 -10.26 12.16
CA PHE A 218 19.74 -11.62 11.57
C PHE A 218 18.46 -11.87 10.76
N GLY A 219 18.07 -10.91 9.92
CA GLY A 219 16.88 -11.02 9.07
C GLY A 219 15.54 -10.84 9.80
N ARG A 220 15.54 -10.61 11.11
CA ARG A 220 14.34 -10.29 11.88
C ARG A 220 14.22 -8.79 12.10
N VAL A 221 13.02 -8.27 11.93
CA VAL A 221 12.68 -6.89 12.26
C VAL A 221 12.27 -6.79 13.72
N PHE A 222 12.72 -5.73 14.38
CA PHE A 222 12.24 -5.30 15.68
C PHE A 222 11.84 -3.84 15.56
N VAL A 223 10.60 -3.56 15.90
CA VAL A 223 10.07 -2.19 15.95
C VAL A 223 9.72 -1.84 17.40
N ARG A 224 10.00 -0.60 17.77
CA ARG A 224 9.37 0.07 18.89
C ARG A 224 8.67 1.29 18.31
N GLU A 225 7.34 1.25 18.26
CA GLU A 225 6.54 2.39 17.83
C GLU A 225 6.50 3.49 18.89
N SER A 226 6.21 4.71 18.44
CA SER A 226 5.95 5.87 19.29
C SER A 226 4.97 6.79 18.58
N PHE A 227 3.94 7.24 19.28
CA PHE A 227 2.98 8.23 18.78
C PHE A 227 3.27 9.64 19.34
N VAL A 228 4.44 9.82 19.96
CA VAL A 228 4.81 11.06 20.66
C VAL A 228 5.24 12.11 19.64
N LEU A 229 4.65 13.29 19.74
CA LEU A 229 5.10 14.50 19.04
C LEU A 229 6.17 15.24 19.86
N PRO A 230 7.06 16.01 19.23
CA PRO A 230 7.86 17.00 19.94
C PRO A 230 6.97 18.00 20.69
N PRO A 231 7.41 18.53 21.83
CA PRO A 231 6.64 19.51 22.61
C PRO A 231 6.17 20.73 21.79
N GLU A 232 6.99 21.19 20.85
CA GLU A 232 6.73 22.32 19.95
C GLU A 232 5.65 22.04 18.90
N CYS A 233 5.41 20.76 18.57
CA CYS A 233 4.38 20.32 17.63
C CYS A 233 3.15 19.74 18.32
N SER A 234 3.21 19.58 19.64
CA SER A 234 2.05 19.24 20.45
C SER A 234 1.21 20.50 20.59
N ALA A 235 0.04 20.56 19.94
CA ALA A 235 -0.91 21.64 20.20
C ALA A 235 -1.21 21.69 21.72
N PRO A 236 -1.33 22.89 22.33
CA PRO A 236 -1.85 23.00 23.69
C PRO A 236 -3.30 22.50 23.81
#